data_AF-A0A6L3X6T9-F1
#
_entry.id   AF-A0A6L3X6T9-F1
#
_cell.length_a   1.000
_cell.length_b   1.000
_cell.length_c   1.000
_cell.angle_alpha   90.00
_cell.angle_beta   90.00
_cell.angle_gamma   90.00
#
_symmetry.space_group_name_H-M   'P 1'
#
loop_
_entity.id
_entity.type
_entity.pdbx_description
1 polymer ?
#
loop_
_entity_poly.entity_id
_entity_poly.type
_entity_poly.pdbx_seq_one_letter_code
_entity_poly.pdbx_strand_id
1 'polypeptide(L)'
;PALVGKDKRTIISTPNLPLQANELRDLAGKLEDALGCPVEFSRDVNLQLSFDVVQHNLQQQEVLAAYLGTGMGFAIWLNGAPWTGAHGVAGELGHIPQGDMTRHCGCGNPGCLETVCSGIALKQWYEQQPREYAMGDIFSAVPDDPFVQQLLNHAA
;
A
#
# COMPACT_ATOMS: atom_id res chain seq x y z
N PRO A 1 6.72 -0.70 3.22
CA PRO A 1 5.41 -0.99 3.84
C PRO A 1 5.50 -1.81 5.13
N ALA A 2 4.95 -1.26 6.21
CA ALA A 2 4.81 -1.91 7.50
C ALA A 2 3.56 -1.34 8.21
N LEU A 3 2.93 -2.14 9.06
CA LEU A 3 1.89 -1.65 9.96
C LEU A 3 2.56 -0.89 11.11
N VAL A 4 2.15 0.35 11.33
CA VAL A 4 2.71 1.23 12.37
C VAL A 4 1.66 1.45 13.45
N GLY A 5 2.07 1.27 14.71
CA GLY A 5 1.22 1.50 15.87
C GLY A 5 0.83 2.96 16.04
N LYS A 6 -0.22 3.21 16.82
CA LYS A 6 -0.72 4.56 17.09
C LYS A 6 0.32 5.47 17.74
N ASP A 7 1.24 4.88 18.50
CA ASP A 7 2.37 5.56 19.15
C ASP A 7 3.43 6.08 18.17
N LYS A 8 3.35 5.69 16.89
CA LYS A 8 4.35 5.95 15.84
C LYS A 8 5.76 5.45 16.19
N ARG A 9 5.89 4.53 17.14
CA ARG A 9 7.18 4.01 17.61
C ARG A 9 7.25 2.49 17.50
N THR A 10 6.09 1.84 17.38
CA THR A 10 5.99 0.40 17.22
C THR A 10 5.74 0.04 15.75
N ILE A 11 6.58 -0.82 15.18
CA ILE A 11 6.25 -1.56 13.95
C ILE A 11 5.52 -2.84 14.34
N ILE A 12 4.25 -2.96 13.98
CA ILE A 12 3.38 -4.10 14.30
C ILE A 12 3.73 -5.31 13.43
N SER A 13 3.92 -5.08 12.13
CA SER A 13 4.31 -6.13 11.18
C SER A 13 4.96 -5.54 9.93
N THR A 14 5.82 -6.33 9.29
CA THR A 14 6.48 -5.98 8.03
C THR A 14 6.56 -7.24 7.14
N PRO A 15 5.72 -7.37 6.11
CA PRO A 15 5.63 -8.61 5.32
C PRO A 15 6.89 -8.87 4.46
N ASN A 16 7.68 -7.82 4.19
CA ASN A 16 8.80 -7.88 3.25
C ASN A 16 10.18 -7.97 3.92
N LEU A 17 10.24 -8.04 5.25
CA LEU A 17 11.49 -8.18 5.99
C LEU A 17 11.44 -9.45 6.84
N PRO A 18 12.51 -10.26 6.89
CA PRO A 18 12.58 -11.48 7.68
C PRO A 18 12.85 -11.18 9.16
N LEU A 19 12.09 -10.25 9.75
CA LEU A 19 12.24 -9.79 11.13
C LEU A 19 11.07 -10.29 11.97
N GLN A 20 11.37 -10.77 13.16
CA GLN A 20 10.39 -11.19 14.14
C GLN A 20 9.85 -9.98 14.92
N ALA A 21 8.62 -10.09 15.44
CA ALA A 21 7.96 -8.99 16.16
C ALA A 21 8.75 -8.52 17.40
N ASN A 22 9.48 -9.41 18.07
CA ASN A 22 10.34 -9.07 19.21
C ASN A 22 11.57 -8.23 18.81
N GLU A 23 12.09 -8.40 17.59
CA GLU A 23 13.21 -7.61 17.07
C GLU A 23 12.80 -6.16 16.81
N LEU A 24 11.51 -5.93 16.52
CA LEU A 24 10.94 -4.63 16.17
C LEU A 24 10.47 -3.80 17.37
N ARG A 25 10.23 -4.44 18.53
CA ARG A 25 9.57 -3.81 19.69
C ARG A 25 10.27 -2.56 20.23
N ASP A 26 11.59 -2.49 20.11
CA ASP A 26 12.42 -1.37 20.57
C ASP A 26 13.23 -0.74 19.42
N LEU A 27 12.72 -0.86 18.19
CA LEU A 27 13.45 -0.35 17.03
C LEU A 27 13.59 1.17 17.09
N ALA A 28 12.55 1.90 17.52
CA ALA A 28 12.61 3.36 17.65
C ALA A 28 13.73 3.79 18.62
N GLY A 29 13.80 3.21 19.82
CA GLY A 29 14.83 3.55 20.81
C GLY A 29 16.25 3.27 20.31
N LYS A 30 16.47 2.09 19.70
CA LYS A 30 17.76 1.74 19.09
C LYS A 30 18.19 2.73 17.99
N LEU A 31 17.24 3.21 17.19
CA LEU A 31 17.51 4.21 16.16
C LEU A 31 17.79 5.59 16.76
N GLU A 32 17.07 5.99 17.82
CA GLU A 32 17.33 7.25 18.53
C GLU A 32 18.73 7.29 19.13
N ASP A 33 19.18 6.20 19.77
CA ASP A 33 20.53 6.09 20.33
C ASP A 33 21.60 6.18 19.23
N ALA A 34 21.35 5.56 18.09
CA ALA A 34 22.29 5.55 16.97
C ALA A 34 22.33 6.90 16.21
N LEU A 35 21.21 7.61 16.11
CA LEU A 35 21.07 8.84 15.33
C LEU A 35 21.23 10.11 16.18
N GLY A 36 21.08 10.02 17.51
CA GLY A 36 21.16 11.16 18.42
C GLY A 36 19.97 12.11 18.32
N CYS A 37 18.82 11.66 17.81
CA CYS A 37 17.62 12.47 17.65
C CYS A 37 16.33 11.64 17.80
N PRO A 38 15.18 12.26 18.11
CA PRO A 38 13.90 11.55 18.18
C PRO A 38 13.53 10.84 16.88
N VAL A 39 12.88 9.66 16.98
CA VAL A 39 12.45 8.84 15.84
C VAL A 39 10.96 8.53 15.93
N GLU A 40 10.26 8.77 14.83
CA GLU A 40 8.88 8.34 14.58
C GLU A 40 8.79 7.57 13.27
N PHE A 41 7.88 6.60 13.22
CA PHE A 41 7.52 5.85 12.04
C PHE A 41 6.18 6.33 11.47
N SER A 42 6.04 6.20 10.16
CA SER A 42 4.77 6.39 9.45
C SER A 42 4.67 5.39 8.31
N ARG A 43 3.43 5.04 7.92
CA ARG A 43 3.18 4.29 6.69
C ARG A 43 3.59 5.15 5.50
N ASP A 44 4.25 4.53 4.52
CA ASP A 44 4.65 5.14 3.25
C ASP A 44 3.49 5.88 2.57
N VAL A 45 2.33 5.23 2.46
CA VAL A 45 1.12 5.82 1.85
C VAL A 45 0.58 7.05 2.59
N ASN A 46 0.77 7.14 3.91
CA ASN A 46 0.36 8.33 4.68
C ASN A 46 1.30 9.51 4.41
N LEU A 47 2.60 9.24 4.24
CA LEU A 47 3.58 10.25 3.87
C LEU A 47 3.35 10.74 2.44
N GLN A 48 3.06 9.83 1.51
CA GLN A 48 2.72 10.16 0.14
C GLN A 48 1.45 11.02 0.06
N LEU A 49 0.38 10.64 0.78
CA LEU A 49 -0.82 11.47 0.88
C LEU A 49 -0.55 12.84 1.48
N SER A 50 0.29 12.92 2.51
CA SER A 50 0.64 14.22 3.12
C SER A 50 1.34 15.13 2.10
N PHE A 51 2.20 14.58 1.24
CA PHE A 51 2.83 15.32 0.15
C PHE A 51 1.80 15.77 -0.88
N ASP A 52 0.97 14.87 -1.40
CA ASP A 52 -0.03 15.18 -2.42
C ASP A 52 -1.03 16.24 -1.94
N VAL A 53 -1.47 16.15 -0.68
CA VAL A 53 -2.35 17.13 -0.06
C VAL A 53 -1.72 18.52 -0.05
N VAL A 54 -0.43 18.62 0.26
CA VAL A 54 0.28 19.92 0.25
C VAL A 54 0.46 20.42 -1.18
N GLN A 55 0.92 19.57 -2.10
CA GLN A 55 1.16 19.94 -3.50
C GLN A 55 -0.11 20.44 -4.20
N HIS A 56 -1.26 19.85 -3.86
CA HIS A 56 -2.54 20.16 -4.49
C HIS A 56 -3.41 21.14 -3.68
N ASN A 57 -2.88 21.72 -2.59
CA ASN A 57 -3.61 22.64 -1.71
C ASN A 57 -4.92 22.06 -1.14
N LEU A 58 -4.90 20.78 -0.75
CA LEU A 58 -6.07 20.03 -0.27
C LEU A 58 -6.15 19.94 1.26
N GLN A 59 -5.35 20.70 2.02
CA GLN A 59 -5.24 20.57 3.48
C GLN A 59 -6.59 20.74 4.21
N GLN A 60 -7.50 21.52 3.63
CA GLN A 60 -8.84 21.80 4.16
C GLN A 60 -9.93 20.85 3.63
N GLN A 61 -9.55 19.86 2.82
CA GLN A 61 -10.47 18.88 2.23
C GLN A 61 -10.44 17.56 3.01
N GLU A 62 -11.41 16.70 2.71
CA GLU A 62 -11.33 15.27 3.02
C GLU A 62 -10.81 14.56 1.78
N VAL A 63 -9.71 13.80 1.91
CA VAL A 63 -9.05 13.16 0.76
C VAL A 63 -8.94 11.66 1.01
N LEU A 64 -9.40 10.88 0.02
CA LEU A 64 -9.15 9.45 -0.05
C LEU A 64 -8.15 9.23 -1.19
N ALA A 65 -7.06 8.54 -0.91
CA ALA A 65 -6.05 8.25 -1.92
C ALA A 65 -5.75 6.75 -1.97
N ALA A 66 -5.82 6.21 -3.18
CA ALA A 66 -5.38 4.87 -3.52
C ALA A 66 -4.07 4.96 -4.32
N TYR A 67 -3.06 4.21 -3.89
CA TYR A 67 -1.74 4.16 -4.51
C TYR A 67 -1.49 2.74 -5.00
N LEU A 68 -1.55 2.56 -6.31
CA LEU A 68 -1.29 1.28 -6.96
C LEU A 68 0.21 1.16 -7.26
N GLY A 69 0.86 0.21 -6.60
CA GLY A 69 2.27 -0.12 -6.80
C GLY A 69 2.44 -1.63 -6.85
N THR A 70 3.45 -2.19 -6.16
CA THR A 70 3.54 -3.65 -5.97
C THR A 70 2.25 -4.20 -5.36
N GLY A 71 1.73 -3.53 -4.33
CA GLY A 71 0.45 -3.82 -3.67
C GLY A 71 -0.59 -2.71 -3.90
N MET A 72 -1.66 -2.74 -3.11
CA MET A 72 -2.72 -1.73 -3.09
C MET A 72 -2.64 -0.88 -1.83
N GLY A 73 -2.01 0.29 -1.93
CA GLY A 73 -1.90 1.26 -0.86
C GLY A 73 -3.15 2.12 -0.73
N PHE A 74 -3.55 2.45 0.50
CA PHE A 74 -4.63 3.39 0.73
C PHE A 74 -4.38 4.26 1.97
N ALA A 75 -4.78 5.52 1.88
CA ALA A 75 -4.63 6.51 2.94
C ALA A 75 -5.81 7.50 2.92
N ILE A 76 -6.12 8.03 4.10
CA ILE A 76 -7.23 8.93 4.34
C ILE A 76 -6.67 10.21 4.96
N TRP A 77 -7.07 11.37 4.46
CA TRP A 77 -6.82 12.68 5.05
C TRP A 77 -8.13 13.21 5.59
N LEU A 78 -8.17 13.48 6.90
CA LEU A 78 -9.37 13.93 7.59
C LEU A 78 -8.97 14.86 8.73
N ASN A 79 -9.72 15.95 8.92
CA ASN A 79 -9.46 16.94 9.98
C ASN A 79 -8.03 17.52 9.94
N GLY A 80 -7.50 17.76 8.73
CA GLY A 80 -6.20 18.40 8.54
C GLY A 80 -4.99 17.50 8.80
N ALA A 81 -5.15 16.17 8.86
CA ALA A 81 -4.04 15.23 9.02
C ALA A 81 -4.35 13.85 8.41
N PRO A 82 -3.33 12.99 8.21
CA PRO A 82 -3.56 11.59 7.88
C PRO A 82 -4.34 10.89 9.00
N TRP A 83 -5.43 10.24 8.64
CA TRP A 83 -6.27 9.49 9.56
C TRP A 83 -5.76 8.06 9.73
N THR A 84 -5.29 7.75 10.94
CA THR A 84 -4.68 6.46 11.27
C THR A 84 -5.55 5.54 12.14
N GLY A 85 -6.77 5.97 12.47
CA GLY A 85 -7.69 5.23 13.35
C GLY A 85 -7.18 5.08 14.79
N ALA A 86 -7.85 4.22 15.56
CA ALA A 86 -7.56 4.02 16.99
C ALA A 86 -6.21 3.31 17.24
N HIS A 87 -5.80 2.44 16.33
CA HIS A 87 -4.62 1.58 16.50
C HIS A 87 -3.43 1.94 15.59
N GLY A 88 -3.55 2.97 14.74
CA GLY A 88 -2.48 3.39 13.83
C GLY A 88 -2.55 2.76 12.43
N VAL A 89 -3.41 1.77 12.24
CA VAL A 89 -3.49 0.90 11.06
C VAL A 89 -4.79 1.09 10.24
N ALA A 90 -5.41 2.27 10.29
CA ALA A 90 -6.53 2.55 9.40
C ALA A 90 -6.08 2.71 7.94
N GLY A 91 -7.03 2.51 7.01
CA GLY A 91 -6.79 2.68 5.59
C GLY A 91 -6.13 1.48 4.91
N GLU A 92 -6.29 0.27 5.45
CA GLU A 92 -5.85 -0.98 4.81
C GLU A 92 -6.87 -1.50 3.79
N LEU A 93 -7.26 -0.64 2.83
CA LEU A 93 -8.32 -0.96 1.85
C LEU A 93 -7.94 -2.16 0.95
N GLY A 94 -6.66 -2.35 0.67
CA GLY A 94 -6.17 -3.49 -0.10
C GLY A 94 -6.53 -4.85 0.52
N HIS A 95 -6.82 -4.91 1.82
CA HIS A 95 -7.07 -6.16 2.54
C HIS A 95 -8.54 -6.46 2.83
N ILE A 96 -9.49 -5.70 2.30
CA ILE A 96 -10.93 -6.00 2.42
C ILE A 96 -11.32 -7.22 1.54
N PRO A 97 -12.35 -8.00 1.91
CA PRO A 97 -12.77 -9.18 1.17
C PRO A 97 -13.63 -8.81 -0.06
N GLN A 98 -13.00 -8.22 -1.08
CA GLN A 98 -13.62 -7.80 -2.35
C GLN A 98 -12.91 -8.37 -3.59
N GLY A 99 -11.89 -9.20 -3.39
CA GLY A 99 -11.20 -9.91 -4.47
C GLY A 99 -11.73 -11.33 -4.69
N ASP A 100 -10.94 -12.13 -5.40
CA ASP A 100 -11.22 -13.55 -5.64
C ASP A 100 -10.91 -14.39 -4.39
N MET A 101 -11.95 -14.98 -3.79
CA MET A 101 -11.83 -15.81 -2.58
C MET A 101 -10.95 -17.05 -2.75
N THR A 102 -10.61 -17.45 -3.97
CA THR A 102 -9.68 -18.57 -4.22
C THR A 102 -8.21 -18.14 -4.14
N ARG A 103 -7.92 -16.83 -4.22
CA ARG A 103 -6.58 -16.28 -4.15
C ARG A 103 -6.23 -15.88 -2.72
N HIS A 104 -4.99 -16.16 -2.33
CA HIS A 104 -4.44 -15.79 -1.01
C HIS A 104 -3.57 -14.55 -1.13
N CYS A 105 -3.81 -13.57 -0.26
CA CYS A 105 -2.99 -12.38 -0.14
C CYS A 105 -1.73 -12.67 0.70
N GLY A 106 -0.67 -11.88 0.48
CA GLY A 106 0.53 -11.93 1.32
C GLY A 106 0.27 -11.62 2.80
N CYS A 107 -0.86 -10.99 3.14
CA CYS A 107 -1.29 -10.81 4.53
C CYS A 107 -1.82 -12.09 5.20
N GLY A 108 -2.04 -13.16 4.43
CA GLY A 108 -2.54 -14.45 4.90
C GLY A 108 -4.04 -14.68 4.67
N ASN A 109 -4.82 -13.63 4.43
CA ASN A 109 -6.26 -13.76 4.17
C ASN A 109 -6.55 -14.08 2.69
N PRO A 110 -7.63 -14.82 2.39
CA PRO A 110 -8.13 -14.98 1.03
C PRO A 110 -8.97 -13.78 0.59
N GLY A 111 -9.06 -13.56 -0.73
CA GLY A 111 -10.03 -12.62 -1.31
C GLY A 111 -9.78 -11.15 -1.01
N CYS A 112 -8.56 -10.75 -0.63
CA CYS A 112 -8.23 -9.35 -0.48
C CYS A 112 -8.33 -8.60 -1.82
N LEU A 113 -8.82 -7.35 -1.82
CA LEU A 113 -8.89 -6.49 -3.00
C LEU A 113 -7.54 -6.35 -3.72
N GLU A 114 -6.43 -6.33 -2.99
CA GLU A 114 -5.06 -6.32 -3.54
C GLU A 114 -4.79 -7.48 -4.52
N THR A 115 -5.45 -8.62 -4.36
CA THR A 115 -5.25 -9.80 -5.22
C THR A 115 -5.78 -9.62 -6.65
N VAL A 116 -6.61 -8.59 -6.87
CA VAL A 116 -7.21 -8.24 -8.15
C VAL A 116 -6.82 -6.84 -8.63
N CYS A 117 -6.56 -5.92 -7.70
CA CYS A 117 -6.23 -4.52 -7.98
C CYS A 117 -4.85 -4.16 -7.39
N SER A 118 -3.76 -4.62 -8.02
CA SER A 118 -2.37 -4.29 -7.64
C SER A 118 -1.38 -4.62 -8.77
N GLY A 119 -0.13 -4.18 -8.63
CA GLY A 119 0.95 -4.58 -9.53
C GLY A 119 1.26 -6.07 -9.49
N ILE A 120 1.11 -6.75 -8.35
CA ILE A 120 1.21 -8.21 -8.27
C ILE A 120 0.09 -8.87 -9.08
N ALA A 121 -1.14 -8.39 -8.97
CA ALA A 121 -2.27 -8.89 -9.74
C ALA A 121 -2.03 -8.70 -11.25
N LEU A 122 -1.57 -7.50 -11.65
CA LEU A 122 -1.16 -7.22 -13.03
C LEU A 122 -0.07 -8.17 -13.52
N LYS A 123 0.98 -8.37 -12.72
CA LYS A 123 2.08 -9.30 -13.07
C LYS A 123 1.55 -10.71 -13.31
N GLN A 124 0.71 -11.23 -12.40
CA GLN A 124 0.11 -12.56 -12.54
C GLN A 124 -0.73 -12.70 -13.80
N TRP A 125 -1.52 -11.67 -14.14
CA TRP A 125 -2.31 -11.61 -15.38
C TRP A 125 -1.43 -11.55 -16.62
N TYR A 126 -0.37 -10.74 -16.56
CA TYR A 126 0.59 -10.56 -17.65
C TYR A 126 1.31 -11.88 -17.98
N GLU A 127 1.72 -12.64 -16.96
CA GLU A 127 2.46 -13.91 -17.08
C GLU A 127 1.62 -15.10 -17.57
N GLN A 128 0.29 -14.99 -17.66
CA GLN A 128 -0.58 -16.08 -18.15
C GLN A 128 -0.32 -16.44 -19.62
N GLN A 129 0.17 -15.50 -20.41
CA GLN A 129 0.42 -15.66 -21.84
C GLN A 129 1.66 -14.86 -22.24
N PRO A 130 2.48 -15.36 -23.18
CA PRO A 130 3.61 -14.60 -23.71
C PRO A 130 3.13 -13.34 -24.45
N ARG A 131 3.91 -12.27 -24.37
CA ARG A 131 3.60 -10.96 -24.97
C ARG A 131 4.82 -10.40 -25.67
N GLU A 132 4.57 -9.58 -26.70
CA GLU A 132 5.63 -8.97 -27.52
C GLU A 132 6.18 -7.66 -26.95
N TYR A 133 5.56 -7.14 -25.89
CA TYR A 133 5.92 -5.90 -25.20
C TYR A 133 6.19 -6.19 -23.74
N ALA A 134 7.03 -5.39 -23.07
CA ALA A 134 7.33 -5.57 -21.65
C ALA A 134 6.18 -5.08 -20.75
N MET A 135 6.10 -5.62 -19.52
CA MET A 135 5.07 -5.23 -18.54
C MET A 135 5.13 -3.74 -18.16
N GLY A 136 6.32 -3.11 -18.22
CA GLY A 136 6.48 -1.68 -17.95
C GLY A 136 5.86 -0.78 -19.03
N ASP A 137 5.65 -1.31 -20.23
CA ASP A 137 5.25 -0.54 -21.40
C ASP A 137 3.75 -0.65 -21.69
N ILE A 138 3.01 -1.49 -20.96
CA ILE A 138 1.63 -1.87 -21.28
C ILE A 138 0.72 -0.64 -21.46
N PHE A 139 0.77 0.31 -20.53
CA PHE A 139 -0.10 1.50 -20.55
C PHE A 139 0.38 2.59 -21.52
N SER A 140 1.65 2.56 -21.94
CA SER A 140 2.25 3.59 -22.80
C SER A 140 2.28 3.16 -24.28
N ALA A 141 2.54 1.87 -24.53
CA ALA A 141 2.77 1.33 -25.87
C ALA A 141 1.51 0.70 -26.48
N VAL A 142 0.65 0.09 -25.66
CA VAL A 142 -0.49 -0.71 -26.13
C VAL A 142 -1.76 -0.47 -25.28
N PRO A 143 -2.18 0.79 -25.05
CA PRO A 143 -3.31 1.09 -24.18
C PRO A 143 -4.64 0.44 -24.63
N ASP A 144 -4.81 0.24 -25.94
CA ASP A 144 -6.02 -0.33 -26.53
C ASP A 144 -6.00 -1.86 -26.70
N ASP A 145 -4.91 -2.53 -26.27
CA ASP A 145 -4.83 -3.99 -26.35
C ASP A 145 -5.96 -4.63 -25.51
N PRO A 146 -6.70 -5.63 -26.03
CA PRO A 146 -7.81 -6.26 -25.33
C PRO A 146 -7.46 -6.77 -23.93
N PHE A 147 -6.22 -7.21 -23.70
CA PHE A 147 -5.76 -7.60 -22.37
C PHE A 147 -5.77 -6.42 -21.40
N VAL A 148 -5.30 -5.26 -21.82
CA VAL A 148 -5.21 -4.05 -20.99
C VAL A 148 -6.61 -3.58 -20.63
N GLN A 149 -7.51 -3.57 -21.61
CA GLN A 149 -8.91 -3.24 -21.39
C GLN A 149 -9.59 -4.23 -20.44
N GLN A 150 -9.34 -5.54 -20.59
CA GLN A 150 -9.87 -6.56 -19.70
C GLN A 150 -9.32 -6.44 -18.27
N LEU A 151 -8.03 -6.16 -18.12
CA LEU A 151 -7.38 -5.92 -16.84
C LEU A 151 -8.01 -4.70 -16.14
N LEU A 152 -8.14 -3.58 -16.84
CA LEU A 152 -8.74 -2.36 -16.29
C LEU A 152 -10.20 -2.58 -15.89
N ASN A 153 -10.98 -3.24 -16.73
CA ASN A 153 -12.38 -3.58 -16.42
C ASN A 153 -12.50 -4.57 -15.24
N HIS A 154 -11.50 -5.42 -15.02
CA HIS A 154 -11.47 -6.33 -13.88
C HIS A 154 -11.09 -5.61 -12.57
N ALA A 155 -10.25 -4.58 -12.65
CA ALA A 155 -9.74 -3.84 -11.50
C ALA A 155 -10.62 -2.64 -11.09
N ALA A 156 -11.47 -2.14 -11.99
CA ALA A 156 -12.41 -1.03 -11.80
C ALA A 156 -13.73 -1.47 -11.13
#